data_AF-E5XN51-F1
#
_entry.id   AF-E5XN51-F1
#
_cell.length_a   1.000
_cell.length_b   1.000
_cell.length_c   1.000
_cell.angle_alpha   90.00
_cell.angle_beta   90.00
_cell.angle_gamma   90.00
#
_symmetry.space_group_name_H-M   'P 1'
#
loop_
_entity.id
_entity.type
_entity.pdbx_description
1 polymer ?
#
loop_
_entity_poly.entity_id
_entity_poly.type
_entity_poly.pdbx_seq_one_letter_code
_entity_poly.pdbx_strand_id
1 'polypeptide(L)'
;MEKFSVNTSALRGYAELVQRNAGYVGQIQSYLAKEGARADEMTRGLAGWRQTAQKLRDREGELAATAQKNLALTAAAVAETAGDYETVDAQHAAEIDSVLHPVYSY
;
A
#
# COMPACT_ATOMS: atom_id res chain seq x y z
N MET A 1 -30.70 -8.91 -11.79
CA MET A 1 -29.26 -8.81 -11.50
C MET A 1 -29.11 -8.21 -10.13
N GLU A 2 -28.51 -8.93 -9.20
CA GLU A 2 -28.18 -8.41 -7.87
C GLU A 2 -27.12 -7.31 -8.07
N LYS A 3 -27.43 -6.07 -7.67
CA LYS A 3 -26.47 -4.97 -7.75
C LYS A 3 -25.42 -5.21 -6.67
N PHE A 4 -24.20 -5.56 -7.06
CA PHE A 4 -23.06 -5.51 -6.16
C PHE A 4 -22.83 -4.05 -5.75
N SER A 5 -23.35 -3.65 -4.58
CA SER A 5 -23.01 -2.36 -3.98
C SER A 5 -21.57 -2.44 -3.48
N VAL A 6 -20.69 -1.61 -4.04
CA VAL A 6 -19.30 -1.54 -3.57
C VAL A 6 -19.25 -0.73 -2.28
N ASN A 7 -18.71 -1.33 -1.22
CA ASN A 7 -18.49 -0.62 0.05
C ASN A 7 -17.15 0.12 -0.01
N THR A 8 -17.19 1.40 -0.40
CA THR A 8 -16.00 2.26 -0.55
C THR A 8 -15.28 2.51 0.78
N SER A 9 -16.00 2.51 1.90
CA SER A 9 -15.41 2.60 3.24
C SER A 9 -14.55 1.37 3.59
N ALA A 10 -14.98 0.18 3.17
CA ALA A 10 -14.19 -1.04 3.33
C ALA A 10 -12.92 -1.00 2.47
N LEU A 11 -13.02 -0.55 1.22
CA LEU A 11 -11.85 -0.38 0.33
C LEU A 11 -10.80 0.57 0.93
N ARG A 12 -11.23 1.72 1.47
CA ARG A 12 -10.34 2.64 2.19
C ARG A 12 -9.69 1.98 3.41
N GLY A 13 -10.47 1.25 4.21
CA GLY A 13 -9.93 0.49 5.35
C GLY A 13 -8.86 -0.52 4.94
N TYR A 14 -9.04 -1.22 3.82
CA TYR A 14 -8.02 -2.11 3.27
C TYR A 14 -6.78 -1.35 2.80
N ALA A 15 -6.94 -0.22 2.10
CA ALA A 15 -5.81 0.61 1.69
C ALA A 15 -4.97 1.07 2.89
N GLU A 16 -5.61 1.51 3.98
CA GLU A 16 -4.93 1.92 5.21
C GLU A 16 -4.18 0.76 5.89
N LEU A 17 -4.73 -0.45 5.88
CA LEU A 17 -4.04 -1.65 6.39
C LEU A 17 -2.80 -1.97 5.55
N VAL A 18 -2.91 -1.92 4.23
CA VAL A 18 -1.79 -2.15 3.32
C VAL A 18 -0.70 -1.09 3.51
N GLN A 19 -1.09 0.17 3.67
CA GLN A 19 -0.15 1.27 3.93
C GLN A 19 0.56 1.12 5.29
N ARG A 20 -0.15 0.68 6.33
CA ARG A 20 0.48 0.32 7.63
C ARG A 20 1.49 -0.81 7.48
N ASN A 21 1.16 -1.85 6.72
CA ASN A 21 2.08 -2.95 6.45
C ASN A 21 3.32 -2.48 5.69
N ALA A 22 3.18 -1.58 4.70
CA ALA A 22 4.32 -0.95 4.04
C ALA A 22 5.21 -0.18 5.04
N GLY A 23 4.60 0.50 6.01
CA GLY A 23 5.31 1.16 7.11
C GLY A 23 6.13 0.18 7.97
N TYR A 24 5.56 -0.96 8.35
CA TYR A 24 6.29 -1.99 9.11
C TYR A 24 7.47 -2.57 8.32
N VAL A 25 7.32 -2.79 7.01
CA VAL A 25 8.42 -3.23 6.15
C VAL A 25 9.56 -2.21 6.12
N GLY A 26 9.25 -0.91 6.03
CA GLY A 26 10.26 0.16 6.11
C GLY A 26 10.97 0.22 7.47
N GLN A 27 10.26 -0.09 8.57
CA GLN A 27 10.88 -0.20 9.89
C GLN A 27 11.84 -1.39 9.98
N ILE A 28 11.46 -2.55 9.41
CA ILE A 28 12.33 -3.74 9.33
C ILE A 28 13.59 -3.43 8.51
N GLN A 29 13.44 -2.77 7.37
CA GLN A 29 14.58 -2.33 6.56
C GLN A 29 15.52 -1.43 7.36
N SER A 30 14.96 -0.45 8.09
CA SER A 30 15.73 0.45 8.95
C SER A 30 16.43 -0.28 10.09
N TYR A 31 15.81 -1.32 10.65
CA TYR A 31 16.41 -2.16 11.69
C TYR A 31 17.56 -3.00 11.13
N LEU A 32 17.37 -3.66 9.98
CA LEU A 32 18.42 -4.39 9.27
C LEU A 32 19.59 -3.45 8.91
N ALA A 33 19.31 -2.21 8.55
CA ALA A 33 20.30 -1.16 8.28
C ALA A 33 21.06 -0.67 9.53
N LYS A 34 20.54 -0.87 10.75
CA LYS A 34 21.23 -0.55 12.00
C LYS A 34 21.97 -1.75 12.58
N GLU A 35 21.29 -2.89 12.75
CA GLU A 35 21.88 -4.07 13.37
C GLU A 35 22.92 -4.75 12.47
N GLY A 36 22.71 -4.76 11.15
CA GLY A 36 23.73 -5.26 10.23
C GLY A 36 25.03 -4.45 10.27
N ALA A 37 24.98 -3.16 10.65
CA ALA A 37 26.17 -2.32 10.79
C ALA A 37 26.95 -2.67 12.07
N ARG A 38 26.25 -3.04 13.14
CA ARG A 38 26.86 -3.56 14.38
C ARG A 38 27.49 -4.94 14.17
N ALA A 39 26.81 -5.83 13.45
CA ALA A 39 27.36 -7.15 13.10
C ALA A 39 28.64 -7.04 12.25
N ASP A 40 28.71 -6.06 11.34
CA ASP A 40 29.91 -5.72 10.57
C ASP A 40 31.10 -5.28 11.45
N GLU A 41 30.85 -4.65 12.60
CA GLU A 41 31.90 -4.26 13.54
C GLU A 41 32.45 -5.45 14.33
N MET A 42 31.59 -6.37 14.79
CA MET A 42 32.01 -7.59 15.48
C MET A 42 32.77 -8.56 14.56
N THR A 43 32.47 -8.56 13.27
CA THR A 43 33.07 -9.47 12.28
C THR A 43 34.39 -8.97 11.67
N ARG A 44 34.98 -7.87 12.16
CA ARG A 44 36.26 -7.32 11.64
C ARG A 44 37.41 -8.35 11.58
N GLY A 45 37.38 -9.42 12.37
CA GLY A 45 38.36 -10.52 12.31
C GLY A 45 38.10 -11.60 11.25
N LEU A 46 36.92 -11.64 10.61
CA LEU A 46 36.47 -12.70 9.70
C LEU A 46 36.06 -12.14 8.32
N ALA A 47 37.03 -11.62 7.57
CA ALA A 47 36.81 -10.89 6.32
C ALA A 47 35.93 -11.61 5.28
N GLY A 48 36.05 -12.93 5.14
CA GLY A 48 35.24 -13.71 4.19
C GLY A 48 33.75 -13.83 4.58
N TRP A 49 33.46 -13.91 5.88
CA TRP A 49 32.08 -13.94 6.39
C TRP A 49 31.42 -12.57 6.27
N ARG A 50 32.19 -11.50 6.49
CA ARG A 50 31.70 -10.12 6.37
C ARG A 50 31.15 -9.82 4.98
N GLN A 51 31.90 -10.14 3.92
CA GLN A 51 31.46 -9.87 2.55
C GLN A 51 30.18 -10.64 2.17
N THR A 52 30.01 -11.85 2.71
CA THR A 52 28.80 -12.66 2.48
C THR A 52 27.60 -12.10 3.25
N ALA A 53 27.79 -11.70 4.51
CA ALA A 53 26.77 -11.07 5.34
C ALA A 53 26.30 -9.73 4.74
N GLN A 54 27.23 -8.92 4.21
CA GLN A 54 26.91 -7.65 3.56
C GLN A 54 26.04 -7.86 2.30
N LYS A 55 26.44 -8.80 1.42
CA LYS A 55 25.64 -9.13 0.22
C LYS A 55 24.23 -9.63 0.54
N LEU A 56 24.09 -10.44 1.60
CA LEU A 56 22.78 -10.93 2.05
C LEU A 56 21.94 -9.77 2.58
N ARG A 57 22.52 -8.91 3.42
CA ARG A 57 21.86 -7.72 3.95
C ARG A 57 21.38 -6.78 2.84
N ASP A 58 22.22 -6.52 1.84
CA ASP A 58 21.88 -5.65 0.72
C ASP A 58 20.71 -6.22 -0.09
N ARG A 59 20.73 -7.54 -0.36
CA ARG A 59 19.60 -8.24 -1.02
C ARG A 59 18.31 -8.16 -0.21
N GLU A 60 18.36 -8.43 1.09
CA GLU A 60 17.18 -8.33 1.97
C GLU A 60 16.66 -6.87 2.01
N GLY A 61 17.56 -5.90 2.00
CA GLY A 61 17.22 -4.48 1.91
C GLY A 61 16.51 -4.11 0.60
N GLU A 62 17.00 -4.61 -0.54
CA GLU A 62 16.39 -4.41 -1.86
C GLU A 62 15.00 -5.07 -1.95
N LEU A 63 14.85 -6.28 -1.42
CA LEU A 63 13.57 -6.98 -1.36
C LEU A 63 12.56 -6.22 -0.50
N ALA A 64 12.98 -5.77 0.69
CA ALA A 64 12.13 -4.97 1.57
C ALA A 64 11.72 -3.64 0.92
N ALA A 65 12.65 -2.93 0.26
CA ALA A 65 12.34 -1.70 -0.46
C ALA A 65 11.34 -1.93 -1.61
N THR A 66 11.51 -3.01 -2.37
CA THR A 66 10.58 -3.40 -3.45
C THR A 66 9.21 -3.75 -2.91
N ALA A 67 9.13 -4.52 -1.82
CA ALA A 67 7.89 -4.87 -1.16
C ALA A 67 7.16 -3.63 -0.62
N GLN A 68 7.88 -2.73 0.06
CA GLN A 68 7.33 -1.46 0.55
C GLN A 68 6.75 -0.63 -0.59
N LYS A 69 7.49 -0.49 -1.71
CA LYS A 69 7.03 0.25 -2.89
C LYS A 69 5.76 -0.36 -3.47
N ASN A 70 5.73 -1.68 -3.67
CA ASN A 70 4.58 -2.36 -4.25
C ASN A 70 3.35 -2.27 -3.33
N LEU A 71 3.52 -2.43 -2.02
CA LEU A 71 2.43 -2.26 -1.06
C LEU A 71 1.89 -0.82 -1.07
N ALA A 72 2.76 0.18 -1.13
CA ALA A 72 2.34 1.58 -1.23
C ALA A 72 1.57 1.86 -2.54
N LEU A 73 2.02 1.33 -3.67
CA LEU A 73 1.32 1.45 -4.96
C LEU A 73 -0.05 0.77 -4.92
N THR A 74 -0.14 -0.43 -4.34
CA THR A 74 -1.41 -1.14 -4.18
C THR A 74 -2.37 -0.36 -3.27
N ALA A 75 -1.88 0.19 -2.16
CA ALA A 75 -2.71 1.02 -1.28
C ALA A 75 -3.26 2.25 -2.01
N ALA A 76 -2.42 2.94 -2.80
CA ALA A 76 -2.84 4.08 -3.60
C ALA A 76 -3.90 3.70 -4.64
N ALA A 77 -3.69 2.61 -5.39
CA ALA A 77 -4.63 2.15 -6.41
C ALA A 77 -5.99 1.74 -5.82
N VAL A 78 -6.01 1.11 -4.63
CA VAL A 78 -7.24 0.75 -3.93
C VAL A 78 -7.99 2.00 -3.44
N ALA A 79 -7.26 3.00 -2.93
CA ALA A 79 -7.86 4.26 -2.51
C ALA A 79 -8.43 5.06 -3.70
N GLU A 80 -7.72 5.07 -4.83
CA GLU A 80 -8.16 5.68 -6.09
C GLU A 80 -9.43 5.01 -6.61
N THR A 81 -9.45 3.68 -6.66
CA THR A 81 -10.63 2.90 -7.06
C THR A 81 -11.85 3.22 -6.17
N ALA A 82 -11.66 3.40 -4.86
CA ALA A 82 -12.74 3.81 -3.97
C ALA A 82 -13.29 5.20 -4.33
N GLY A 83 -12.42 6.14 -4.73
CA GLY A 83 -12.82 7.47 -5.21
C GLY A 83 -13.56 7.42 -6.55
N ASP A 84 -13.14 6.55 -7.46
CA ASP A 84 -13.82 6.33 -8.74
C ASP A 84 -15.26 5.85 -8.52
N TYR A 85 -15.46 4.87 -7.62
CA TYR A 85 -16.81 4.39 -7.28
C TYR A 85 -17.70 5.50 -6.72
N GLU A 86 -17.19 6.34 -5.81
CA GLU A 86 -17.97 7.46 -5.26
C GLU A 86 -18.32 8.50 -6.32
N THR A 87 -17.40 8.75 -7.26
CA THR A 87 -17.62 9.68 -8.36
C THR A 87 -18.69 9.17 -9.31
N VAL A 88 -18.62 7.88 -9.69
CA VAL A 88 -19.62 7.23 -10.55
C VAL A 88 -20.98 7.18 -9.86
N ASP A 89 -21.04 6.83 -8.58
CA ASP A 89 -22.30 6.82 -7.82
C ASP A 89 -22.92 8.23 -7.74
N ALA A 90 -22.11 9.27 -7.52
CA ALA A 90 -22.59 10.65 -7.51
C ALA A 90 -23.11 11.11 -8.88
N GLN A 91 -22.43 10.73 -9.97
CA GLN A 91 -22.87 11.04 -11.34
C GLN A 91 -24.20 10.35 -11.66
N HIS A 92 -24.33 9.05 -11.37
CA HIS A 92 -25.58 8.33 -11.59
C HIS A 92 -26.72 8.82 -10.70
N ALA A 93 -26.44 9.21 -9.45
CA ALA A 93 -27.45 9.83 -8.59
C ALA A 93 -27.96 11.15 -9.19
N ALA A 94 -27.07 12.00 -9.70
CA ALA A 94 -27.44 13.26 -10.36
C ALA A 94 -28.21 13.04 -11.67
N GLU A 95 -27.85 12.03 -12.47
CA GLU A 95 -28.58 11.63 -13.67
C GLU A 95 -30.01 11.18 -13.32
N ILE A 96 -30.17 10.30 -12.32
CA ILE A 96 -31.48 9.83 -11.85
C ILE A 96 -32.33 11.00 -11.36
N ASP A 97 -31.75 11.91 -10.58
CA ASP A 97 -32.44 13.10 -10.08
C ASP A 97 -32.91 14.01 -11.23
N SER A 98 -32.05 14.23 -12.23
CA SER A 98 -32.38 15.02 -13.42
C SER A 98 -33.50 14.43 -14.28
N VAL A 99 -33.65 13.10 -14.30
CA VAL A 99 -34.70 12.39 -15.03
C VAL A 99 -36.02 12.39 -14.25
N LEU A 100 -35.96 12.36 -12.91
CA LEU A 100 -37.15 12.37 -12.04
C LEU A 100 -37.74 13.77 -11.86
N HIS A 101 -36.92 14.83 -11.83
CA HIS A 101 -37.38 16.19 -11.64
C HIS A 101 -38.42 16.73 -12.66
N PRO A 102 -38.33 16.47 -13.99
CA PRO A 102 -39.35 16.92 -14.94
C PRO A 102 -40.68 16.17 -14.84
N VAL A 103 -40.75 15.07 -14.07
CA VAL A 103 -41.97 14.26 -13.90
C VAL A 103 -42.86 14.79 -12.76
N TYR A 104 -42.31 15.52 -11.79
CA TYR A 104 -43.03 16.03 -10.61
C TYR A 104 -43.39 17.52 -10.67
N SER A 105 -43.15 18.18 -11.80
CA SER A 105 -43.61 19.55 -12.05
C SER A 105 -44.97 19.54 -12.78
N TYR A 106 -46.04 19.26 -12.04
CA TYR A 106 -47.44 19.53 -12.40
C TYR A 106 -48.18 20.07 -11.17
#